data_AF-A0A2E8DBZ9-F1
#
_entry.id   AF-A0A2E8DBZ9-F1
#
_cell.length_a   1.000
_cell.length_b   1.000
_cell.length_c   1.000
_cell.angle_alpha   90.00
_cell.angle_beta   90.00
_cell.angle_gamma   90.00
#
_symmetry.space_group_name_H-M   'P 1'
#
loop_
_entity.id
_entity.type
_entity.pdbx_description
1 polymer ?
#
loop_
_entity_poly.entity_id
_entity_poly.type
_entity_poly.pdbx_seq_one_letter_code
_entity_poly.pdbx_strand_id
1 'polypeptide(L)'
;RTQSNYLTPILSLVLDQSLGGGQLASIVNAAIASWTSAGISDDSIDRLRGVHVDIGDLPGDRLAMALSGEIIVDRDAAGYGWFVDSSPHDNREFAWDEQAGVLRAVPAGPAAGQMDLLTVLAHEFGHILGNTDELGGSIADDLMAALLPDGTRRLARPQDVDALFDKTENWLRKP
;
A
#
# COMPACT_ATOMS: atom_id res chain seq x y z
N ARG A 1 29.26 -37.04 -39.42
CA ARG A 1 29.28 -35.56 -39.44
C ARG A 1 27.84 -35.10 -39.63
N THR A 2 27.07 -35.02 -38.55
CA THR A 2 25.69 -34.50 -38.57
C THR A 2 25.47 -33.85 -37.21
N GLN A 3 25.05 -32.59 -37.24
CA GLN A 3 25.17 -31.65 -36.14
C GLN A 3 24.18 -31.94 -35.00
N SER A 4 24.67 -31.75 -33.78
CA SER A 4 23.90 -31.76 -32.54
C SER A 4 23.10 -30.46 -32.47
N ASN A 5 21.77 -30.56 -32.53
CA ASN A 5 20.88 -29.42 -32.33
C ASN A 5 20.84 -29.07 -30.85
N TYR A 6 21.51 -27.98 -30.48
CA TYR A 6 21.31 -27.29 -29.21
C TYR A 6 19.96 -26.60 -29.24
N LEU A 7 18.97 -27.17 -28.56
CA LEU A 7 17.79 -26.41 -28.15
C LEU A 7 18.17 -25.66 -26.88
N THR A 8 18.49 -24.37 -27.01
CA THR A 8 18.44 -23.44 -25.88
C THR A 8 17.02 -23.47 -25.31
N PRO A 9 16.82 -23.64 -24.00
CA PRO A 9 15.53 -23.37 -23.42
C PRO A 9 15.29 -21.87 -23.61
N ILE A 10 14.21 -21.54 -24.30
CA ILE A 10 13.67 -20.19 -24.35
C ILE A 10 13.37 -19.88 -22.89
N LEU A 11 14.21 -19.04 -22.29
CA LEU A 11 13.96 -18.41 -21.02
C LEU A 11 12.64 -17.65 -21.23
N SER A 12 11.53 -18.30 -20.92
CA SER A 12 10.25 -17.62 -20.71
C SER A 12 10.53 -16.65 -19.58
N LEU A 13 10.87 -15.44 -19.98
CA LEU A 13 10.89 -14.24 -19.17
C LEU A 13 9.43 -13.94 -18.81
N VAL A 14 8.81 -14.84 -18.04
CA VAL A 14 7.89 -14.40 -17.01
C VAL A 14 8.84 -13.68 -16.06
N LEU A 15 8.93 -12.36 -16.23
CA LEU A 15 9.52 -11.52 -15.20
C LEU A 15 8.83 -11.95 -13.91
N ASP A 16 9.61 -12.57 -13.04
CA ASP A 16 9.21 -12.80 -11.67
C ASP A 16 8.74 -11.45 -11.16
N GLN A 17 7.42 -11.27 -11.04
CA GLN A 17 6.80 -10.12 -10.38
C GLN A 17 7.08 -10.19 -8.87
N SER A 18 8.15 -10.87 -8.44
CA SER A 18 8.73 -10.67 -7.13
C SER A 18 9.05 -9.19 -7.01
N LEU A 19 8.34 -8.53 -6.10
CA LEU A 19 8.71 -7.24 -5.55
C LEU A 19 10.21 -7.25 -5.22
N GLY A 20 11.04 -6.67 -6.10
CA GLY A 20 12.48 -6.60 -5.86
C GLY A 20 12.74 -5.69 -4.66
N GLY A 21 13.72 -6.03 -3.82
CA GLY A 21 13.98 -5.27 -2.57
C GLY A 21 14.17 -3.77 -2.77
N GLY A 22 14.75 -3.34 -3.91
CA GLY A 22 14.88 -1.92 -4.25
C GLY A 22 13.55 -1.23 -4.59
N GLN A 23 12.62 -1.93 -5.24
CA GLN A 23 11.29 -1.38 -5.53
C GLN A 23 10.46 -1.30 -4.25
N LEU A 24 10.48 -2.35 -3.42
CA LEU A 24 9.80 -2.35 -2.12
C LEU A 24 10.27 -1.19 -1.23
N ALA A 25 11.58 -0.99 -1.10
CA ALA A 25 12.14 0.13 -0.35
C ALA A 25 11.69 1.50 -0.90
N SER A 26 11.58 1.64 -2.22
CA SER A 26 11.06 2.86 -2.85
C SER A 26 9.60 3.14 -2.45
N ILE A 27 8.75 2.11 -2.46
CA ILE A 27 7.34 2.27 -2.07
C ILE A 27 7.19 2.50 -0.57
N VAL A 28 7.97 1.83 0.28
CA VAL A 28 8.02 2.07 1.73
C VAL A 28 8.34 3.53 2.03
N ASN A 29 9.36 4.09 1.38
CA ASN A 29 9.72 5.50 1.55
C ASN A 29 8.60 6.44 1.09
N ALA A 30 7.91 6.11 0.01
CA ALA A 30 6.77 6.90 -0.46
C ALA A 30 5.57 6.85 0.50
N ALA A 31 5.29 5.70 1.11
CA ALA A 31 4.25 5.58 2.12
C ALA A 31 4.57 6.41 3.37
N ILE A 32 5.82 6.38 3.86
CA ILE A 32 6.29 7.25 4.96
C ILE A 32 6.18 8.73 4.56
N ALA A 33 6.56 9.08 3.33
CA ALA A 33 6.45 10.45 2.83
C ALA A 33 5.00 10.94 2.75
N SER A 34 4.06 10.04 2.43
CA SER A 34 2.62 10.34 2.46
C SER A 34 2.17 10.72 3.86
N TRP A 35 2.50 9.92 4.88
CA TRP A 35 2.17 10.23 6.28
C TRP A 35 2.87 11.50 6.78
N THR A 36 4.14 11.70 6.39
CA THR A 36 4.89 12.93 6.71
C THR A 36 4.15 14.16 6.15
N SER A 37 3.65 14.07 4.92
CA SER A 37 2.88 15.15 4.29
C SER A 37 1.50 15.35 4.92
N ALA A 38 0.92 14.29 5.48
CA ALA A 38 -0.32 14.35 6.25
C ALA A 38 -0.14 15.06 7.62
N GLY A 39 1.09 15.18 8.12
CA GLY A 39 1.41 15.99 9.30
C GLY A 39 1.68 15.20 10.59
N ILE A 40 2.13 13.95 10.50
CA ILE A 40 2.57 13.19 11.68
C ILE A 40 3.83 13.82 12.32
N SER A 41 4.07 13.55 13.61
CA SER A 41 5.24 14.06 14.35
C SER A 41 6.56 13.40 13.93
N ASP A 42 7.69 14.04 14.23
CA ASP A 42 9.04 13.47 14.00
C ASP A 42 9.23 12.10 14.69
N ASP A 43 8.75 11.95 15.93
CA ASP A 43 8.77 10.66 16.65
C ASP A 43 7.97 9.57 15.91
N SER A 44 6.86 9.96 15.28
CA SER A 44 6.05 9.04 14.47
C SER A 44 6.77 8.66 13.19
N ILE A 45 7.45 9.61 12.54
CA ILE A 45 8.28 9.34 11.35
C ILE A 45 9.40 8.35 11.69
N ASP A 46 10.09 8.56 12.81
CA ASP A 46 11.17 7.66 13.26
C ASP A 46 10.64 6.28 13.63
N ARG A 47 9.44 6.20 14.23
CA ARG A 47 8.75 4.93 14.46
C ARG A 47 8.47 4.20 13.15
N LEU A 48 7.96 4.87 12.12
CA LEU A 48 7.68 4.25 10.82
C LEU A 48 8.96 3.76 10.14
N ARG A 49 10.05 4.55 10.19
CA ARG A 49 11.37 4.18 9.63
C ARG A 49 11.99 2.95 10.31
N GLY A 50 11.61 2.67 11.56
CA GLY A 50 12.07 1.51 12.31
C GLY A 50 11.32 0.21 11.99
N VAL A 51 10.25 0.26 11.18
CA VAL A 51 9.45 -0.92 10.84
C VAL A 51 10.15 -1.75 9.77
N HIS A 52 10.23 -3.07 10.01
CA HIS A 52 10.69 -4.01 9.00
C HIS A 52 9.55 -4.35 8.03
N VAL A 53 9.82 -4.40 6.73
CA VAL A 53 8.81 -4.74 5.73
C VAL A 53 9.30 -5.94 4.92
N ASP A 54 8.58 -7.05 5.02
CA ASP A 54 8.87 -8.31 4.37
C ASP A 54 7.77 -8.74 3.41
N ILE A 55 8.09 -9.68 2.54
CA ILE A 55 7.13 -10.33 1.65
C ILE A 55 6.89 -11.75 2.15
N GLY A 56 5.63 -12.05 2.44
CA GLY A 56 5.15 -13.36 2.89
C GLY A 56 4.09 -13.93 1.96
N ASP A 57 3.63 -15.14 2.28
CA ASP A 57 2.47 -15.76 1.65
C ASP A 57 1.33 -15.72 2.67
N LEU A 58 0.35 -14.84 2.46
CA LEU A 58 -0.75 -14.63 3.39
C LEU A 58 -1.99 -15.41 2.94
N PRO A 59 -2.74 -16.01 3.88
CA PRO A 59 -3.92 -16.78 3.51
C PRO A 59 -5.09 -15.86 3.12
N GLY A 60 -5.88 -16.31 2.13
CA GLY A 60 -7.17 -15.71 1.80
C GLY A 60 -7.04 -14.46 0.92
N ASP A 61 -7.77 -13.41 1.28
CA ASP A 61 -7.86 -12.12 0.59
C ASP A 61 -7.00 -11.02 1.22
N ARG A 62 -6.11 -11.41 2.15
CA ARG A 62 -5.29 -10.47 2.90
C ARG A 62 -4.12 -9.96 2.05
N LEU A 63 -4.02 -8.65 1.92
CA LEU A 63 -2.97 -7.99 1.13
C LEU A 63 -1.70 -7.70 1.93
N ALA A 64 -1.84 -7.41 3.22
CA ALA A 64 -0.73 -7.24 4.14
C ALA A 64 -1.19 -7.46 5.60
N MET A 65 -0.23 -7.48 6.51
CA MET A 65 -0.47 -7.58 7.94
C MET A 65 0.58 -6.79 8.71
N ALA A 66 0.16 -5.77 9.44
CA ALA A 66 0.97 -5.10 10.45
C ALA A 66 1.02 -5.89 11.77
N LEU A 67 2.24 -6.11 12.25
CA LEU A 67 2.59 -6.63 13.56
C LEU A 67 3.38 -5.55 14.33
N SER A 68 3.80 -5.85 15.56
CA SER A 68 4.61 -4.91 16.33
C SER A 68 6.00 -4.75 15.70
N GLY A 69 6.20 -3.66 14.95
CA GLY A 69 7.48 -3.31 14.31
C GLY A 69 7.76 -4.04 13.00
N GLU A 70 6.80 -4.77 12.46
CA GLU A 70 6.94 -5.54 11.21
C GLU A 70 5.66 -5.43 10.38
N ILE A 71 5.80 -5.35 9.05
CA ILE A 71 4.72 -5.47 8.09
C ILE A 71 5.07 -6.63 7.14
N ILE A 72 4.15 -7.57 7.01
CA ILE A 72 4.25 -8.65 6.03
C ILE A 72 3.30 -8.33 4.89
N VAL A 73 3.84 -8.10 3.70
CA VAL A 73 3.08 -7.88 2.46
C VAL A 73 2.86 -9.23 1.79
N ASP A 74 1.65 -9.48 1.31
CA ASP A 74 1.35 -10.70 0.57
C ASP A 74 2.12 -10.76 -0.76
N ARG A 75 2.55 -11.95 -1.19
CA ARG A 75 3.42 -12.10 -2.36
C ARG A 75 2.70 -11.79 -3.66
N ASP A 76 1.44 -12.18 -3.80
CA ASP A 76 0.70 -12.10 -5.05
C ASP A 76 -0.53 -11.19 -4.99
N ALA A 77 -0.68 -10.45 -3.90
CA ALA A 77 -1.79 -9.54 -3.65
C ALA A 77 -3.14 -10.27 -3.70
N ALA A 78 -3.25 -11.41 -3.02
CA ALA A 78 -4.39 -12.31 -3.08
C ALA A 78 -4.78 -12.70 -4.53
N GLY A 79 -3.77 -12.90 -5.38
CA GLY A 79 -3.92 -13.26 -6.79
C GLY A 79 -4.25 -12.12 -7.76
N TYR A 80 -4.37 -10.86 -7.30
CA TYR A 80 -4.60 -9.70 -8.16
C TYR A 80 -3.31 -9.16 -8.80
N GLY A 81 -2.15 -9.46 -8.19
CA GLY A 81 -0.87 -8.87 -8.54
C GLY A 81 -0.69 -7.43 -8.02
N TRP A 82 0.56 -7.06 -7.79
CA TRP A 82 0.94 -5.74 -7.30
C TRP A 82 1.17 -4.75 -8.43
N PHE A 83 0.48 -3.61 -8.36
CA PHE A 83 0.95 -2.40 -9.01
C PHE A 83 2.08 -1.79 -8.16
N VAL A 84 3.28 -1.77 -8.75
CA VAL A 84 4.49 -1.22 -8.13
C VAL A 84 4.86 0.05 -8.87
N ASP A 85 4.57 1.18 -8.24
CA ASP A 85 4.77 2.47 -8.88
C ASP A 85 6.26 2.84 -8.98
N SER A 86 6.75 3.00 -10.20
CA SER A 86 8.12 3.45 -10.46
C SER A 86 8.35 4.94 -10.11
N SER A 87 7.27 5.68 -9.89
CA SER A 87 7.18 7.11 -9.71
C SER A 87 6.12 7.49 -8.65
N PRO A 88 6.23 6.96 -7.42
CA PRO A 88 5.14 7.00 -6.44
C PRO A 88 4.75 8.40 -5.94
N HIS A 89 5.52 9.43 -6.30
CA HIS A 89 5.28 10.81 -5.87
C HIS A 89 4.46 11.66 -6.86
N ASP A 90 4.18 11.17 -8.07
CA ASP A 90 3.46 11.96 -9.09
C ASP A 90 2.11 11.40 -9.54
N ASN A 91 1.77 10.17 -9.17
CA ASN A 91 0.45 9.55 -9.39
C ASN A 91 -0.01 9.53 -10.86
N ARG A 92 0.90 9.57 -11.84
CA ARG A 92 0.55 9.67 -13.27
C ARG A 92 -0.28 8.50 -13.81
N GLU A 93 -0.26 7.35 -13.14
CA GLU A 93 -1.03 6.16 -13.50
C GLU A 93 -2.50 6.25 -13.08
N PHE A 94 -2.86 7.29 -12.35
CA PHE A 94 -4.18 7.49 -11.78
C PHE A 94 -4.78 8.83 -12.21
N ALA A 95 -6.11 8.87 -12.27
CA ALA A 95 -6.91 10.07 -12.42
C ALA A 95 -7.80 10.24 -11.19
N TRP A 96 -8.04 11.50 -10.81
CA TRP A 96 -8.99 11.81 -9.74
C TRP A 96 -10.42 11.53 -10.19
N ASP A 97 -11.13 10.68 -9.47
CA ASP A 97 -12.56 10.46 -9.60
C ASP A 97 -13.28 11.39 -8.60
N GLU A 98 -13.93 12.44 -9.11
CA GLU A 98 -14.64 13.41 -8.26
C GLU A 98 -15.86 12.82 -7.56
N GLN A 99 -16.52 11.83 -8.17
CA GLN A 99 -17.72 11.23 -7.60
C GLN A 99 -17.37 10.29 -6.44
N ALA A 100 -16.24 9.60 -6.55
CA ALA A 100 -15.73 8.71 -5.51
C ALA A 100 -14.70 9.37 -4.58
N GLY A 101 -14.17 10.55 -4.88
CA GLY A 101 -13.18 11.20 -4.02
C GLY A 101 -11.87 10.40 -3.84
N VAL A 102 -11.48 9.62 -4.86
CA VAL A 102 -10.28 8.77 -4.88
C VAL A 102 -9.52 8.89 -6.19
N LEU A 103 -8.25 8.50 -6.14
CA LEU A 103 -7.47 8.24 -7.34
C LEU A 103 -7.82 6.86 -7.89
N ARG A 104 -8.26 6.80 -9.15
CA ARG A 104 -8.50 5.55 -9.88
C ARG A 104 -7.51 5.39 -11.02
N ALA A 105 -7.05 4.18 -11.22
CA ALA A 105 -6.17 3.83 -12.31
C ALA A 105 -6.79 4.26 -13.64
N VAL A 106 -5.97 4.85 -14.51
CA VAL A 106 -6.41 5.18 -15.86
C VAL A 106 -6.85 3.87 -16.56
N PRO A 107 -8.01 3.84 -17.25
CA PRO A 107 -8.50 2.62 -17.91
C PRO A 107 -7.47 2.02 -18.86
N ALA A 108 -7.26 0.70 -18.76
CA ALA A 108 -6.22 -0.04 -19.49
C ALA A 108 -4.77 0.46 -19.27
N GLY A 109 -4.56 1.29 -18.25
CA GLY A 109 -3.25 1.72 -17.79
C GLY A 109 -2.54 0.68 -16.94
N PRO A 110 -1.27 0.93 -16.56
CA PRO A 110 -0.43 -0.04 -15.87
C PRO A 110 -0.92 -0.43 -14.47
N ALA A 111 -1.75 0.40 -13.82
CA ALA A 111 -2.34 0.11 -12.50
C ALA A 111 -3.74 -0.53 -12.57
N ALA A 112 -4.35 -0.62 -13.75
CA ALA A 112 -5.71 -1.16 -13.88
C ALA A 112 -5.74 -2.66 -13.55
N GLY A 113 -6.69 -3.08 -12.71
CA GLY A 113 -6.87 -4.49 -12.34
C GLY A 113 -5.90 -5.02 -11.29
N GLN A 114 -5.00 -4.19 -10.75
CA GLN A 114 -3.96 -4.60 -9.79
C GLN A 114 -4.15 -3.89 -8.44
N MET A 115 -3.60 -4.47 -7.37
CA MET A 115 -3.60 -3.84 -6.04
C MET A 115 -2.46 -2.83 -5.94
N ASP A 116 -2.76 -1.62 -5.45
CA ASP A 116 -1.74 -0.58 -5.30
C ASP A 116 -0.90 -0.80 -4.04
N LEU A 117 0.38 -1.17 -4.21
CA LEU A 117 1.27 -1.45 -3.07
C LEU A 117 1.47 -0.21 -2.18
N LEU A 118 1.51 0.98 -2.77
CA LEU A 118 1.68 2.22 -2.02
C LEU A 118 0.52 2.44 -1.06
N THR A 119 -0.71 2.24 -1.52
CA THR A 119 -1.91 2.35 -0.69
C THR A 119 -1.90 1.34 0.45
N VAL A 120 -1.57 0.08 0.18
CA VAL A 120 -1.52 -0.96 1.21
C VAL A 120 -0.45 -0.64 2.27
N LEU A 121 0.77 -0.26 1.86
CA LEU A 121 1.80 0.11 2.84
C LEU A 121 1.44 1.36 3.64
N ALA A 122 0.79 2.35 3.01
CA ALA A 122 0.28 3.52 3.74
C ALA A 122 -0.78 3.13 4.77
N HIS A 123 -1.69 2.21 4.44
CA HIS A 123 -2.69 1.67 5.36
C HIS A 123 -2.05 0.95 6.55
N GLU A 124 -1.12 0.02 6.31
CA GLU A 124 -0.43 -0.70 7.37
C GLU A 124 0.40 0.23 8.28
N PHE A 125 1.01 1.28 7.72
CA PHE A 125 1.64 2.30 8.54
C PHE A 125 0.64 3.09 9.41
N GLY A 126 -0.59 3.26 8.95
CA GLY A 126 -1.68 3.75 9.80
C GLY A 126 -1.90 2.87 11.02
N HIS A 127 -1.91 1.55 10.86
CA HIS A 127 -1.97 0.62 11.99
C HIS A 127 -0.78 0.73 12.93
N ILE A 128 0.44 0.87 12.38
CA ILE A 128 1.62 1.15 13.21
C ILE A 128 1.41 2.44 14.02
N LEU A 129 0.85 3.50 13.44
CA LEU A 129 0.59 4.74 14.16
C LEU A 129 -0.53 4.64 15.22
N GLY A 130 -1.40 3.64 15.12
CA GLY A 130 -2.52 3.41 16.06
C GLY A 130 -3.91 3.61 15.44
N ASN A 131 -3.98 3.80 14.12
CA ASN A 131 -5.25 3.74 13.40
C ASN A 131 -5.79 2.31 13.34
N THR A 132 -7.11 2.22 13.34
CA THR A 132 -7.84 0.96 13.28
C THR A 132 -8.64 0.96 11.99
N ASP A 133 -8.93 -0.22 11.47
CA ASP A 133 -9.82 -0.33 10.32
C ASP A 133 -11.14 0.40 10.55
N GLU A 134 -11.57 1.14 9.55
CA GLU A 134 -12.90 1.73 9.52
C GLU A 134 -13.90 0.72 8.93
N LEU A 135 -14.72 0.15 9.82
CA LEU A 135 -15.78 -0.78 9.47
C LEU A 135 -17.12 -0.06 9.30
N GLY A 136 -17.29 0.62 8.16
CA GLY A 136 -18.59 1.08 7.65
C GLY A 136 -18.96 2.54 7.92
N GLY A 137 -19.49 3.21 6.87
CA GLY A 137 -20.07 4.56 6.90
C GLY A 137 -19.27 5.58 6.07
N SER A 138 -19.91 6.15 5.04
CA SER A 138 -19.54 7.25 4.11
C SER A 138 -18.10 7.49 3.62
N ILE A 139 -17.09 6.75 4.06
CA ILE A 139 -15.71 6.87 3.59
C ILE A 139 -15.28 5.51 3.04
N ALA A 140 -16.00 5.05 2.00
CA ALA A 140 -15.58 3.92 1.17
C ALA A 140 -14.21 4.15 0.50
N ASP A 141 -13.63 5.32 0.73
CA ASP A 141 -12.53 5.96 0.05
C ASP A 141 -11.43 6.42 1.04
N ASP A 142 -11.56 6.04 2.32
CA ASP A 142 -10.59 6.29 3.38
C ASP A 142 -9.35 5.41 3.24
N LEU A 143 -8.19 5.92 3.62
CA LEU A 143 -6.97 5.13 3.66
C LEU A 143 -7.12 3.92 4.60
N MET A 144 -7.78 4.09 5.74
CA MET A 144 -7.98 3.06 6.77
C MET A 144 -9.24 2.22 6.56
N ALA A 145 -9.93 2.34 5.41
CA ALA A 145 -11.04 1.46 5.10
C ALA A 145 -10.55 0.01 4.91
N ALA A 146 -11.27 -0.96 5.50
CA ALA A 146 -10.88 -2.37 5.50
C ALA A 146 -10.85 -3.03 4.10
N LEU A 147 -11.48 -2.40 3.10
CA LEU A 147 -11.53 -2.90 1.73
C LEU A 147 -10.86 -1.91 0.78
N LEU A 148 -10.01 -2.46 -0.08
CA LEU A 148 -9.36 -1.75 -1.18
C LEU A 148 -9.83 -2.35 -2.51
N PRO A 149 -10.59 -1.60 -3.33
CA PRO A 149 -10.84 -2.00 -4.71
C PRO A 149 -9.54 -1.96 -5.54
N ASP A 150 -9.40 -2.87 -6.51
CA ASP A 150 -8.27 -2.85 -7.43
C ASP A 150 -8.21 -1.51 -8.21
N GLY A 151 -7.00 -1.15 -8.65
CA GLY A 151 -6.75 0.11 -9.35
C GLY A 151 -7.08 1.36 -8.54
N THR A 152 -7.23 1.27 -7.22
CA THR A 152 -7.51 2.43 -6.36
C THR A 152 -6.24 2.85 -5.64
N ARG A 153 -5.95 4.15 -5.66
CA ARG A 153 -4.91 4.75 -4.83
C ARG A 153 -5.49 5.64 -3.75
N ARG A 154 -5.04 5.42 -2.52
CA ARG A 154 -5.28 6.26 -1.36
C ARG A 154 -3.95 6.62 -0.72
N LEU A 155 -3.86 7.85 -0.26
CA LEU A 155 -2.69 8.42 0.40
C LEU A 155 -3.15 9.00 1.73
N ALA A 156 -2.25 9.03 2.71
CA ALA A 156 -2.53 9.62 4.00
C ALA A 156 -2.89 11.10 3.86
N ARG A 157 -3.90 11.54 4.59
CA ARG A 157 -4.42 12.90 4.63
C ARG A 157 -4.41 13.41 6.08
N PRO A 158 -4.48 14.74 6.31
CA PRO A 158 -4.55 15.29 7.66
C PRO A 158 -5.68 14.70 8.52
N GLN A 159 -6.82 14.32 7.93
CA GLN A 159 -7.92 13.68 8.64
C GLN A 159 -7.52 12.34 9.27
N ASP A 160 -6.63 11.59 8.62
CA ASP A 160 -6.12 10.31 9.12
C ASP A 160 -5.18 10.50 10.33
N VAL A 161 -4.60 11.70 10.45
CA VAL A 161 -3.78 12.12 11.60
C VAL A 161 -4.67 12.60 12.74
N ASP A 162 -5.74 13.35 12.47
CA ASP A 162 -6.70 13.79 13.50
C ASP A 162 -7.31 12.58 14.23
N ALA A 163 -7.59 11.49 13.51
CA ALA A 163 -8.06 10.23 14.09
C ALA A 163 -7.09 9.61 15.12
N LEU A 164 -5.79 9.92 15.07
CA LEU A 164 -4.81 9.51 16.08
C LEU A 164 -5.02 10.28 17.39
N PHE A 165 -5.30 11.57 17.30
CA PHE A 165 -5.45 12.44 18.45
C PHE A 165 -6.81 12.29 19.14
N ASP A 166 -7.88 12.09 18.38
CA ASP A 166 -9.24 11.84 18.92
C ASP A 166 -9.30 10.60 19.82
N LYS A 167 -8.45 9.60 19.57
CA LYS A 167 -8.34 8.39 20.42
C LYS A 167 -7.59 8.66 21.74
N THR A 168 -6.72 9.67 21.77
CA THR A 168 -5.97 10.08 22.98
C THR A 168 -6.71 11.13 23.82
N GLU A 169 -7.66 11.86 23.22
CA GLU A 169 -8.43 12.94 23.84
C GLU A 169 -9.74 12.48 24.54
N ASN A 170 -9.76 11.29 25.15
CA ASN A 170 -10.94 10.76 25.85
C ASN A 170 -11.29 11.50 27.18
N TRP A 171 -10.75 12.70 27.41
CA TRP A 171 -10.87 13.47 28.65
C TRP A 171 -12.08 14.44 28.67
N LEU A 172 -12.78 14.63 27.55
CA LEU A 172 -13.93 15.55 27.44
C LEU A 172 -15.32 14.89 27.47
N ARG A 173 -15.43 13.56 27.56
CA ARG A 173 -16.70 12.92 27.93
C ARG A 173 -16.93 13.07 29.43
N LYS A 174 -17.54 14.18 29.84
CA LYS A 174 -18.18 14.25 31.16
C LYS A 174 -19.35 13.25 31.21
N PRO A 175 -19.58 12.58 32.35
CA PRO A 175 -20.65 11.59 32.51
C PRO A 175 -22.04 12.17 32.27
#